data_AF-A0A9Q0EF70-F1
#
_entry.id   AF-A0A9Q0EF70-F1
#
_cell.length_a   1.000
_cell.length_b   1.000
_cell.length_c   1.000
_cell.angle_alpha   90.00
_cell.angle_beta   90.00
_cell.angle_gamma   90.00
#
_symmetry.space_group_name_H-M   'P 1'
#
loop_
_entity.id
_entity.type
_entity.pdbx_description
1 polymer ?
#
loop_
_entity_poly.entity_id
_entity_poly.type
_entity_poly.pdbx_seq_one_letter_code
_entity_poly.pdbx_strand_id
1 'polypeptide(L)'
;MTRRVNVAILVLLAVAFLIVIQRNLLSLNDFLRKEAPDTVSGAILPFESEVSPGVRQDSKRTGDEVPVVLTASEDRLGAVVAAMNSIYQNSKANVVFTIVTLNHTVDHLNEWMSKTSLNNVKYKIIVFKPDVLNGKISNNAKRLETLKPLSFARFYLPLYLPEAEKAVYLDDDVIVQGDIRELYETSLKLGNAAAFSDDCDSASSKGIVHRAGNQNNYMGFLDFKKEAIKKLGMRAKTCSFNPGVIVANLTEWRSQNISGQLEHWMELNAKEDLYSNTLEDIITPPLLIVFYKHHTSLDPMWHVRHLGTYHRLEPT
;
A
#
# COMPACT_ATOMS: atom_id res chain seq x y z
N MET A 1 -45.34 -50.51 17.24
CA MET A 1 -43.92 -50.62 17.64
C MET A 1 -43.03 -49.47 17.09
N THR A 2 -43.59 -48.49 16.38
CA THR A 2 -42.84 -47.48 15.59
C THR A 2 -42.70 -46.10 16.26
N ARG A 3 -43.42 -45.82 17.36
CA ARG A 3 -43.40 -44.50 18.02
C ARG A 3 -42.27 -44.34 19.06
N ARG A 4 -41.80 -45.44 19.67
CA ARG A 4 -40.71 -45.43 20.67
C ARG A 4 -39.32 -45.23 20.04
N VAL A 5 -39.11 -45.72 18.81
CA VAL A 5 -37.83 -45.62 18.10
C VAL A 5 -37.54 -44.17 17.70
N ASN A 6 -38.54 -43.41 17.25
CA ASN A 6 -38.37 -41.99 16.90
C ASN A 6 -38.04 -41.11 18.11
N VAL A 7 -38.60 -41.40 19.28
CA VAL A 7 -38.29 -40.66 20.51
C VAL A 7 -36.86 -40.97 20.98
N ALA A 8 -36.44 -42.23 20.92
CA ALA A 8 -35.08 -42.63 21.29
C ALA A 8 -34.02 -41.96 20.39
N ILE A 9 -34.28 -41.86 19.08
CA ILE A 9 -33.38 -41.18 18.14
C ILE A 9 -33.32 -39.66 18.41
N LEU A 10 -34.46 -39.02 18.67
CA LEU A 10 -34.50 -37.59 19.02
C LEU A 10 -33.75 -37.29 20.32
N VAL A 11 -33.86 -38.16 21.32
CA VAL A 11 -33.11 -38.02 22.58
C VAL A 11 -31.62 -38.19 22.35
N LEU A 12 -31.20 -39.17 21.53
CA LEU A 12 -29.78 -39.37 21.20
C LEU A 12 -29.19 -38.18 20.43
N LEU A 13 -29.95 -37.59 19.49
CA LEU A 13 -29.54 -36.38 18.77
C LEU A 13 -29.43 -35.16 19.69
N ALA A 14 -30.37 -34.99 20.62
CA ALA A 14 -30.32 -33.92 21.61
C ALA A 14 -29.12 -34.07 22.55
N VAL A 15 -28.82 -35.29 22.99
CA VAL A 15 -27.63 -35.57 23.83
C VAL A 15 -26.34 -35.32 23.05
N ALA A 16 -26.25 -35.76 21.79
CA ALA A 16 -25.08 -35.49 20.95
C ALA A 16 -24.87 -33.99 20.73
N PHE A 17 -25.94 -33.23 20.48
CA PHE A 17 -25.90 -31.78 20.33
C PHE A 17 -25.44 -31.08 21.63
N LEU A 18 -25.94 -31.51 22.79
CA LEU A 18 -25.51 -30.99 24.08
C LEU A 18 -24.04 -31.28 24.37
N ILE A 19 -23.52 -32.46 23.98
CA ILE A 19 -22.10 -32.80 24.12
C ILE A 19 -21.22 -31.91 23.24
N VAL A 20 -21.64 -31.61 22.02
CA VAL A 20 -20.90 -30.71 21.11
C VAL A 20 -20.90 -29.28 21.67
N ILE A 21 -22.04 -28.79 22.17
CA ILE A 21 -22.12 -27.48 22.82
C ILE A 21 -21.22 -27.43 24.06
N GLN A 22 -21.25 -28.45 24.91
CA GLN A 22 -20.42 -28.50 26.11
C GLN A 22 -18.91 -28.54 25.78
N ARG A 23 -18.51 -29.30 24.75
CA ARG A 23 -17.11 -29.30 24.27
C ARG A 23 -16.69 -27.95 23.70
N ASN A 24 -17.55 -27.30 22.93
CA ASN A 24 -17.27 -25.96 22.41
C ASN A 24 -17.19 -24.91 23.52
N LEU A 25 -18.07 -24.97 24.53
CA LEU A 25 -18.03 -24.10 25.71
C LEU A 25 -16.77 -24.33 26.55
N LEU A 26 -16.35 -25.58 26.74
CA LEU A 26 -15.11 -25.90 27.46
C LEU A 26 -13.88 -25.41 26.67
N SER A 27 -13.87 -25.59 25.35
CA SER A 27 -12.82 -25.03 24.48
C SER A 27 -12.76 -23.50 24.54
N LEU A 28 -13.92 -22.84 24.62
CA LEU A 28 -14.01 -21.38 24.73
C LEU A 28 -13.53 -20.92 26.11
N ASN A 29 -13.82 -21.67 27.16
CA ASN A 29 -13.38 -21.37 28.51
C ASN A 29 -11.86 -21.59 28.69
N ASP A 30 -11.28 -22.61 28.05
CA ASP A 30 -9.83 -22.81 28.00
C ASP A 30 -9.13 -21.72 27.18
N PHE A 31 -9.77 -21.21 26.13
CA PHE A 31 -9.29 -20.06 25.36
C PHE A 31 -9.30 -18.78 26.22
N LEU A 32 -10.40 -18.51 26.91
CA LEU A 32 -10.52 -17.35 27.82
C LEU A 32 -9.58 -17.43 29.04
N ARG A 33 -9.32 -18.64 29.57
CA ARG A 33 -8.32 -18.84 30.63
C ARG A 33 -6.88 -18.68 30.15
N LYS A 34 -6.60 -18.95 28.88
CA LYS A 34 -5.27 -18.72 28.29
C LYS A 34 -4.97 -17.23 28.08
N GLU A 35 -6.00 -16.39 27.94
CA GLU A 35 -5.86 -14.95 27.75
C GLU A 35 -5.91 -14.12 29.05
N ALA A 36 -6.14 -14.75 30.21
CA ALA A 36 -6.21 -14.04 31.49
C ALA A 36 -5.25 -14.62 32.54
N PRO A 37 -4.03 -14.07 32.70
CA PRO A 37 -3.35 -14.05 33.98
C PRO A 37 -3.83 -12.83 34.79
N ASP A 38 -4.51 -13.12 35.90
CA ASP A 38 -4.73 -12.30 37.10
C ASP A 38 -4.69 -10.77 36.98
N THR A 39 -5.86 -10.16 36.77
CA THR A 39 -6.06 -8.72 36.93
C THR A 39 -6.47 -8.39 38.37
N VAL A 40 -5.59 -7.68 39.08
CA VAL A 40 -5.96 -6.90 40.28
C VAL A 40 -6.80 -5.70 39.84
N SER A 41 -7.90 -5.50 40.56
CA SER A 41 -8.93 -4.49 40.34
C SER A 41 -8.40 -3.05 40.45
N GLY A 42 -8.71 -2.22 39.46
CA GLY A 42 -8.72 -0.76 39.56
C GLY A 42 -7.39 -0.06 39.25
N ALA A 43 -7.13 0.23 37.97
CA ALA A 43 -6.20 1.28 37.57
C ALA A 43 -6.62 1.89 36.23
N ILE A 44 -6.63 3.22 36.19
CA ILE A 44 -6.66 4.05 34.99
C ILE A 44 -5.57 3.52 34.04
N LEU A 45 -5.92 3.15 32.81
CA LEU A 45 -4.95 2.72 31.80
C LEU A 45 -3.97 3.87 31.53
N PRO A 46 -2.68 3.75 31.86
CA PRO A 46 -1.70 4.69 31.36
C PRO A 46 -1.44 4.30 29.90
N PHE A 47 -1.67 5.24 28.98
CA PHE A 47 -0.90 5.28 27.75
C PHE A 47 0.54 5.66 28.12
N GLU A 48 1.23 4.78 28.82
CA GLU A 48 2.69 4.79 28.89
C GLU A 48 3.14 3.80 27.83
N SER A 49 3.47 4.35 26.67
CA SER A 49 4.42 3.69 25.80
C SER A 49 5.71 3.56 26.60
N GLU A 50 5.96 2.37 27.15
CA GLU A 50 7.33 1.95 27.39
C GLU A 50 8.01 1.84 26.01
N VAL A 51 8.35 3.00 25.43
CA VAL A 51 9.54 3.11 24.60
C VAL A 51 10.69 2.89 25.56
N SER A 52 10.96 1.63 25.90
CA SER A 52 12.25 1.25 26.43
C SER A 52 13.29 1.82 25.47
N PRO A 53 14.25 2.65 25.91
CA PRO A 53 15.41 3.02 25.12
C PRO A 53 16.37 1.82 25.11
N GLY A 54 15.86 0.65 24.77
CA GLY A 54 16.61 -0.53 24.44
C GLY A 54 16.77 -0.52 22.94
N VAL A 55 17.90 0.02 22.48
CA VAL A 55 18.48 -0.31 21.18
C VAL A 55 18.28 -1.81 20.98
N ARG A 56 17.35 -2.23 20.11
CA ARG A 56 17.38 -3.59 19.57
C ARG A 56 18.77 -3.70 18.98
N GLN A 57 19.59 -4.56 19.59
CA GLN A 57 20.98 -4.78 19.21
C GLN A 57 21.10 -4.75 17.70
N ASP A 58 22.08 -4.00 17.18
CA ASP A 58 22.47 -3.98 15.77
C ASP A 58 22.65 -5.43 15.29
N SER A 59 21.56 -6.02 14.79
CA SER A 59 21.65 -7.27 14.06
C SER A 59 22.45 -6.92 12.83
N LYS A 60 23.68 -7.45 12.76
CA LYS A 60 24.63 -7.18 11.69
C LYS A 60 23.90 -7.32 10.36
N ARG A 61 23.63 -6.19 9.69
CA ARG A 61 22.95 -6.18 8.40
C ARG A 61 23.85 -6.87 7.38
N THR A 62 23.26 -7.70 6.55
CA THR A 62 23.98 -8.59 5.61
C THR A 62 23.51 -8.35 4.19
N GLY A 63 24.27 -8.79 3.19
CA GLY A 63 23.86 -8.78 1.78
C GLY A 63 23.90 -7.42 1.09
N ASP A 64 23.45 -7.42 -0.16
CA ASP A 64 23.47 -6.24 -1.04
C ASP A 64 22.52 -5.14 -0.54
N GLU A 65 22.79 -3.92 -1.01
CA GLU A 65 21.99 -2.74 -0.67
C GLU A 65 20.59 -2.84 -1.32
N VAL A 66 19.54 -2.56 -0.54
CA VAL A 66 18.15 -2.51 -1.00
C VAL A 66 17.77 -1.04 -1.23
N PRO A 67 17.61 -0.59 -2.49
CA PRO A 67 17.22 0.79 -2.78
C PRO A 67 15.72 0.98 -2.52
N VAL A 68 15.39 1.90 -1.61
CA VAL A 68 14.01 2.26 -1.27
C VAL A 68 13.78 3.72 -1.60
N VAL A 69 12.77 4.01 -2.40
CA VAL A 69 12.36 5.36 -2.78
C VAL A 69 11.08 5.74 -2.06
N LEU A 70 11.09 6.90 -1.40
CA LEU A 70 9.93 7.49 -0.74
C LEU A 70 9.75 8.92 -1.23
N THR A 71 8.52 9.42 -1.19
CA THR A 71 8.26 10.86 -1.34
C THR A 71 8.18 11.54 0.01
N ALA A 72 8.52 12.83 0.12
CA ALA A 72 8.30 13.61 1.32
C ALA A 72 7.61 14.93 1.02
N SER A 73 6.33 15.06 1.37
CA SER A 73 5.63 16.34 1.30
C SER A 73 5.77 17.12 2.60
N GLU A 74 5.75 18.45 2.49
CA GLU A 74 5.87 19.38 3.60
C GLU A 74 4.92 19.09 4.77
N ASP A 75 3.66 18.82 4.44
CA ASP A 75 2.57 18.55 5.38
C ASP A 75 2.62 17.14 6.00
N ARG A 76 3.53 16.27 5.53
CA ARG A 76 3.60 14.85 5.92
C ARG A 76 5.01 14.37 6.25
N LEU A 77 5.93 15.27 6.59
CA LEU A 77 7.30 14.90 6.99
C LEU A 77 7.34 13.83 8.09
N GLY A 78 6.42 13.91 9.07
CA GLY A 78 6.33 12.89 10.12
C GLY A 78 5.89 11.51 9.63
N ALA A 79 5.06 11.45 8.59
CA ALA A 79 4.64 10.18 7.99
C ALA A 79 5.84 9.49 7.30
N VAL A 80 6.65 10.26 6.56
CA VAL A 80 7.88 9.77 5.93
C VAL A 80 8.86 9.21 6.94
N VAL A 81 9.11 9.95 8.04
CA VAL A 81 10.01 9.50 9.10
C VAL A 81 9.47 8.24 9.78
N ALA A 82 8.15 8.15 10.01
CA ALA A 82 7.53 6.94 10.53
C ALA A 82 7.70 5.75 9.57
N ALA A 83 7.48 5.95 8.27
CA ALA A 83 7.67 4.95 7.23
C ALA A 83 9.14 4.47 7.19
N MET A 84 10.11 5.39 7.11
CA MET A 84 11.54 5.08 7.14
C MET A 84 11.95 4.32 8.40
N ASN A 85 11.48 4.76 9.57
CA ASN A 85 11.76 4.09 10.83
C ASN A 85 11.15 2.68 10.85
N SER A 86 9.90 2.50 10.39
CA SER A 86 9.28 1.17 10.32
C SER A 86 10.06 0.21 9.42
N ILE A 87 10.57 0.68 8.27
CA ILE A 87 11.41 -0.11 7.37
C ILE A 87 12.72 -0.47 8.05
N TYR A 88 13.39 0.52 8.65
CA TYR A 88 14.71 0.35 9.26
C TYR A 88 14.69 -0.59 10.49
N GLN A 89 13.62 -0.54 11.29
CA GLN A 89 13.47 -1.34 12.51
C GLN A 89 13.03 -2.78 12.23
N ASN A 90 12.32 -3.02 11.12
CA ASN A 90 11.79 -4.35 10.79
C ASN A 90 12.61 -5.10 9.73
N SER A 91 13.59 -4.45 9.08
CA SER A 91 14.45 -5.09 8.08
C SER A 91 15.84 -5.44 8.60
N LYS A 92 16.36 -6.61 8.17
CA LYS A 92 17.76 -7.02 8.36
C LYS A 92 18.66 -6.61 7.18
N ALA A 93 18.11 -5.93 6.19
CA ALA A 93 18.80 -5.53 4.98
C ALA A 93 19.58 -4.22 5.14
N ASN A 94 20.60 -4.06 4.29
CA ASN A 94 21.29 -2.78 4.10
C ASN A 94 20.41 -1.85 3.27
N VAL A 95 19.50 -1.11 3.90
CA VAL A 95 18.58 -0.21 3.17
C VAL A 95 19.26 1.11 2.84
N VAL A 96 19.13 1.55 1.59
CA VAL A 96 19.55 2.89 1.14
C VAL A 96 18.31 3.65 0.69
N PHE A 97 18.00 4.74 1.38
CA PHE A 97 16.81 5.52 1.11
C PHE A 97 17.09 6.63 0.09
N THR A 98 16.18 6.81 -0.86
CA THR A 98 16.13 7.97 -1.73
C THR A 98 14.82 8.70 -1.45
N ILE A 99 14.91 9.87 -0.84
CA ILE A 99 13.76 10.69 -0.44
C ILE A 99 13.56 11.76 -1.50
N VAL A 100 12.45 11.69 -2.22
CA VAL A 100 12.09 12.64 -3.27
C VAL A 100 11.16 13.69 -2.68
N THR A 101 11.54 14.97 -2.77
CA THR A 101 10.78 16.07 -2.14
C THR A 101 10.78 17.32 -3.01
N LEU A 102 10.07 18.37 -2.58
CA LEU A 102 10.08 19.68 -3.24
C LEU A 102 11.17 20.58 -2.67
N ASN A 103 11.63 21.55 -3.45
CA ASN A 103 12.76 22.41 -3.07
C ASN A 103 12.55 23.12 -1.72
N HIS A 104 11.33 23.60 -1.45
CA HIS A 104 11.01 24.32 -0.21
C HIS A 104 10.94 23.42 1.03
N THR A 105 10.89 22.10 0.86
CA THR A 105 10.78 21.12 1.95
C THR A 105 12.14 20.57 2.38
N VAL A 106 13.20 20.79 1.59
CA VAL A 106 14.53 20.22 1.83
C VAL A 106 15.08 20.61 3.20
N ASP A 107 15.00 21.88 3.58
CA ASP A 107 15.58 22.37 4.83
C ASP A 107 14.86 21.79 6.05
N HIS A 108 13.53 21.77 6.02
CA HIS A 108 12.72 21.18 7.09
C HIS A 108 12.91 19.66 7.18
N LEU A 109 13.01 18.96 6.05
CA LEU A 109 13.30 17.53 6.01
C LEU A 109 14.68 17.23 6.63
N ASN A 110 15.71 18.02 6.29
CA ASN A 110 17.04 17.88 6.88
C ASN A 110 17.00 18.09 8.41
N GLU A 111 16.30 19.13 8.88
CA GLU A 111 16.14 19.38 10.31
C GLU A 111 15.44 18.22 11.02
N TRP A 112 14.34 17.71 10.46
CA TRP A 112 13.63 16.54 10.98
C TRP A 112 14.54 15.31 11.05
N MET A 113 15.22 14.98 9.95
CA MET A 113 16.11 13.83 9.90
C MET A 113 17.24 13.93 10.92
N SER A 114 17.81 15.12 11.12
CA SER A 114 18.89 15.36 12.09
C SER A 114 18.50 15.11 13.55
N LYS A 115 17.21 15.24 13.89
CA LYS A 115 16.68 15.07 15.24
C LYS A 115 16.21 13.65 15.55
N THR A 116 16.23 12.77 14.57
CA THR A 116 15.72 11.39 14.71
C THR A 116 16.85 10.40 14.98
N SER A 117 16.50 9.21 15.48
CA SER A 117 17.41 8.07 15.58
C SER A 117 17.83 7.49 14.22
N LEU A 118 17.38 8.09 13.11
CA LEU A 118 17.76 7.71 11.74
C LEU A 118 19.10 8.30 11.30
N ASN A 119 19.86 8.93 12.20
CA ASN A 119 21.17 9.52 11.91
C ASN A 119 22.21 8.54 11.32
N ASN A 120 22.07 7.24 11.57
CA ASN A 120 22.94 6.19 11.04
C ASN A 120 22.42 5.55 9.74
N VAL A 121 21.30 6.02 9.22
CA VAL A 121 20.69 5.51 7.99
C VAL A 121 21.33 6.16 6.78
N LYS A 122 21.67 5.37 5.75
CA LYS A 122 22.09 5.92 4.46
C LYS A 122 20.86 6.45 3.72
N TYR A 123 20.83 7.76 3.47
CA TYR A 123 19.79 8.37 2.65
C TYR A 123 20.36 9.44 1.71
N LYS A 124 19.62 9.70 0.63
CA LYS A 124 19.84 10.79 -0.32
C LYS A 124 18.54 11.55 -0.49
N ILE A 125 18.60 12.87 -0.46
CA ILE A 125 17.46 13.73 -0.80
C ILE A 125 17.59 14.15 -2.27
N ILE A 126 16.49 14.02 -3.02
CA ILE A 126 16.39 14.47 -4.42
C ILE A 126 15.22 15.43 -4.55
N VAL A 127 15.46 16.56 -5.20
CA VAL A 127 14.42 17.54 -5.50
C VAL A 127 13.66 17.13 -6.76
N PHE A 128 12.36 16.89 -6.63
CA PHE A 128 11.44 16.77 -7.75
C PHE A 128 11.18 18.15 -8.35
N LYS A 129 11.27 18.24 -9.68
CA LYS A 129 10.99 19.48 -10.42
C LYS A 129 9.61 19.38 -11.06
N PRO A 130 8.59 20.09 -10.54
CA PRO A 130 7.22 20.01 -11.06
C PRO A 130 7.09 20.44 -12.53
N ASP A 131 8.07 21.17 -13.08
CA ASP A 131 8.08 21.61 -14.49
C ASP A 131 7.93 20.45 -15.49
N VAL A 132 8.33 19.24 -15.10
CA VAL A 132 8.13 18.04 -15.93
C VAL A 132 6.65 17.76 -16.20
N LEU A 133 5.72 18.31 -15.42
CA LEU A 133 4.28 18.13 -15.57
C LEU A 133 3.62 19.18 -16.49
N ASN A 134 4.38 20.18 -16.94
CA ASN A 134 3.85 21.26 -17.78
C ASN A 134 3.26 20.71 -19.09
N GLY A 135 1.99 21.04 -19.36
CA GLY A 135 1.25 20.54 -20.52
C GLY A 135 0.73 19.10 -20.41
N LYS A 136 1.00 18.41 -19.30
CA LYS A 136 0.61 17.01 -19.07
C LYS A 136 -0.57 16.86 -18.11
N ILE A 137 -0.98 17.93 -17.43
CA ILE A 137 -2.14 17.93 -16.53
C ILE A 137 -3.27 18.72 -17.18
N SER A 138 -4.50 18.19 -17.09
CA SER A 138 -5.70 18.85 -17.60
C SER A 138 -5.94 20.18 -16.88
N ASN A 139 -6.39 21.20 -17.62
CA ASN A 139 -6.74 22.53 -17.08
C ASN A 139 -8.07 22.56 -16.29
N ASN A 140 -8.60 21.40 -15.90
CA ASN A 140 -9.81 21.35 -15.08
C ASN A 140 -9.51 21.92 -13.69
N ALA A 141 -10.12 23.06 -13.37
CA ALA A 141 -9.89 23.80 -12.12
C ALA A 141 -10.02 22.92 -10.86
N LYS A 142 -11.03 22.05 -10.81
CA LYS A 142 -11.25 21.15 -9.66
C LYS A 142 -10.08 20.18 -9.46
N ARG A 143 -9.52 19.65 -10.56
CA ARG A 143 -8.38 18.71 -10.51
C ARG A 143 -7.06 19.42 -10.19
N LEU A 144 -6.95 20.71 -10.52
CA LEU A 144 -5.77 21.52 -10.21
C LEU A 144 -5.71 21.91 -8.72
N GLU A 145 -6.86 22.18 -8.09
CA GLU A 145 -6.94 22.50 -6.66
C GLU A 145 -6.44 21.37 -5.76
N THR A 146 -6.63 20.11 -6.18
CA THR A 146 -6.21 18.92 -5.44
C THR A 146 -4.88 18.34 -5.93
N LEU A 147 -4.22 19.00 -6.89
CA LEU A 147 -2.99 18.50 -7.50
C LEU A 147 -1.86 18.47 -6.47
N LYS A 148 -1.33 17.28 -6.21
CA LYS A 148 -0.08 17.09 -5.45
C LYS A 148 1.02 16.68 -6.44
N PRO A 149 1.87 17.60 -6.91
CA PRO A 149 2.88 17.29 -7.93
C PRO A 149 3.79 16.13 -7.54
N LEU A 150 4.11 16.02 -6.25
CA LEU A 150 5.00 14.98 -5.74
C LEU A 150 4.44 13.55 -5.91
N SER A 151 3.11 13.39 -6.04
CA SER A 151 2.50 12.08 -6.34
C SER A 151 2.90 11.53 -7.72
N PHE A 152 3.39 12.39 -8.63
CA PHE A 152 3.93 11.97 -9.92
C PHE A 152 5.40 11.53 -9.87
N ALA A 153 6.10 11.71 -8.74
CA ALA A 153 7.50 11.32 -8.61
C ALA A 153 7.74 9.85 -8.98
N ARG A 154 6.79 8.97 -8.63
CA ARG A 154 6.84 7.54 -8.95
C ARG A 154 6.89 7.21 -10.44
N PHE A 155 6.60 8.16 -11.34
CA PHE A 155 6.71 7.94 -12.78
C PHE A 155 8.17 8.02 -13.25
N TYR A 156 9.06 8.57 -12.43
CA TYR A 156 10.42 8.93 -12.79
C TYR A 156 11.48 8.18 -11.99
N LEU A 157 11.14 7.01 -11.42
CA LEU A 157 12.05 6.22 -10.58
C LEU A 157 13.45 6.02 -11.18
N PRO A 158 13.63 5.71 -12.49
CA PRO A 158 14.96 5.54 -13.05
C PRO A 158 15.82 6.83 -13.05
N LEU A 159 15.21 8.02 -13.02
CA LEU A 159 15.96 9.28 -12.94
C LEU A 159 16.61 9.48 -11.57
N TYR A 160 15.99 8.95 -10.51
CA TYR A 160 16.48 9.07 -9.15
C TYR A 160 17.58 8.06 -8.85
N LEU A 161 17.54 6.92 -9.55
CA LEU A 161 18.40 5.76 -9.36
C LEU A 161 18.96 5.27 -10.73
N PRO A 162 19.84 6.06 -11.38
CA PRO A 162 20.31 5.77 -12.74
C PRO A 162 21.07 4.44 -12.86
N GLU A 163 21.85 4.09 -11.83
CA GLU A 163 22.70 2.90 -11.82
C GLU A 163 22.02 1.67 -11.21
N ALA A 164 20.87 1.82 -10.56
CA ALA A 164 20.20 0.70 -9.93
C ALA A 164 19.40 -0.10 -10.96
N GLU A 165 19.46 -1.43 -10.85
CA GLU A 165 18.68 -2.34 -11.70
C GLU A 165 17.25 -2.53 -11.19
N LYS A 166 17.05 -2.44 -9.87
CA LYS A 166 15.77 -2.65 -9.21
C LYS A 166 15.64 -1.75 -7.97
N ALA A 167 14.43 -1.33 -7.65
CA ALA A 167 14.12 -0.58 -6.43
C ALA A 167 12.72 -0.90 -5.91
N VAL A 168 12.49 -0.61 -4.62
CA VAL A 168 11.14 -0.54 -4.04
C VAL A 168 10.74 0.92 -3.93
N TYR A 169 9.54 1.28 -4.42
CA TYR A 169 8.91 2.56 -4.14
C TYR A 169 7.77 2.36 -3.14
N LEU A 170 7.67 3.29 -2.18
CA LEU A 170 6.64 3.33 -1.17
C LEU A 170 6.07 4.76 -1.06
N ASP A 171 4.76 4.87 -0.89
CA ASP A 171 4.13 6.13 -0.46
C ASP A 171 4.55 6.49 0.97
N ASP A 172 4.36 7.75 1.36
CA ASP A 172 4.76 8.28 2.66
C ASP A 172 3.80 7.92 3.81
N ASP A 173 2.65 7.34 3.49
CA ASP A 173 1.60 6.94 4.42
C ASP A 173 1.54 5.42 4.67
N VAL A 174 2.68 4.73 4.53
CA VAL A 174 2.82 3.30 4.81
C VAL A 174 3.56 3.01 6.12
N ILE A 175 3.24 1.87 6.74
CA ILE A 175 4.00 1.30 7.84
C ILE A 175 4.42 -0.12 7.45
N VAL A 176 5.73 -0.37 7.43
CA VAL A 176 6.30 -1.67 7.07
C VAL A 176 6.51 -2.50 8.33
N GLN A 177 5.87 -3.67 8.38
CA GLN A 177 5.89 -4.58 9.53
C GLN A 177 6.81 -5.80 9.34
N GLY A 178 7.38 -5.99 8.14
CA GLY A 178 8.25 -7.12 7.80
C GLY A 178 9.58 -6.70 7.17
N ASP A 179 10.39 -7.68 6.74
CA ASP A 179 11.66 -7.38 6.08
C ASP A 179 11.43 -6.92 4.64
N ILE A 180 11.80 -5.66 4.34
CA ILE A 180 11.65 -5.08 3.00
C ILE A 180 12.45 -5.82 1.92
N ARG A 181 13.47 -6.59 2.30
CA ARG A 181 14.21 -7.47 1.38
C ARG A 181 13.30 -8.47 0.70
N GLU A 182 12.36 -9.06 1.42
CA GLU A 182 11.44 -10.08 0.86
C GLU A 182 10.60 -9.47 -0.27
N LEU A 183 10.15 -8.22 -0.10
CA LEU A 183 9.47 -7.48 -1.17
C LEU A 183 10.40 -7.21 -2.34
N TYR A 184 11.61 -6.70 -2.09
CA TYR A 184 12.61 -6.41 -3.11
C TYR A 184 13.00 -7.63 -3.96
N GLU A 185 13.16 -8.79 -3.32
CA GLU A 185 13.55 -10.06 -3.94
C GLU A 185 12.41 -10.72 -4.74
N THR A 186 11.21 -10.13 -4.75
CA THR A 186 10.09 -10.61 -5.57
C THR A 186 10.53 -10.80 -7.03
N SER A 187 10.35 -12.02 -7.53
CA SER A 187 10.64 -12.37 -8.91
C SER A 187 9.62 -11.74 -9.84
N LEU A 188 10.09 -10.88 -10.74
CA LEU A 188 9.25 -10.25 -11.75
C LEU A 188 9.17 -11.17 -12.98
N LYS A 189 7.98 -11.30 -13.56
CA LYS A 189 7.83 -12.04 -14.83
C LYS A 189 8.68 -11.37 -15.91
N LEU A 190 9.20 -12.17 -16.84
CA LEU A 190 10.05 -11.69 -17.92
C LEU A 190 9.37 -10.55 -18.70
N GLY A 191 10.10 -9.44 -18.91
CA GLY A 191 9.61 -8.25 -19.61
C GLY A 191 8.69 -7.35 -18.79
N ASN A 192 8.37 -7.67 -17.53
CA ASN A 192 7.61 -6.75 -16.68
C ASN A 192 8.53 -5.77 -15.96
N ALA A 193 8.29 -4.47 -16.17
CA ALA A 193 9.05 -3.40 -15.53
C ALA A 193 8.63 -3.12 -14.07
N ALA A 194 7.49 -3.64 -13.62
CA ALA A 194 7.01 -3.41 -12.26
C ALA A 194 6.13 -4.55 -11.72
N ALA A 195 6.00 -4.58 -10.40
CA ALA A 195 4.97 -5.33 -9.70
C ALA A 195 4.13 -4.42 -8.79
N PHE A 196 2.85 -4.77 -8.69
CA PHE A 196 1.85 -4.07 -7.88
C PHE A 196 0.92 -5.06 -7.19
N SER A 197 0.30 -4.63 -6.08
CA SER A 197 -0.78 -5.37 -5.44
C SER A 197 -2.13 -4.95 -6.03
N ASP A 198 -2.97 -5.95 -6.31
CA ASP A 198 -4.37 -5.75 -6.70
C ASP A 198 -5.16 -5.03 -5.58
N ASP A 199 -6.09 -4.16 -5.96
CA ASP A 199 -6.85 -3.26 -5.04
C ASP A 199 -8.39 -3.42 -5.16
N CYS A 200 -8.88 -4.33 -6.01
CA CYS A 200 -10.31 -4.55 -6.17
C CYS A 200 -10.95 -5.37 -5.04
N ASP A 201 -10.18 -6.26 -4.41
CA ASP A 201 -10.62 -7.16 -3.33
C ASP A 201 -9.68 -7.02 -2.13
N SER A 202 -9.38 -5.79 -1.71
CA SER A 202 -8.43 -5.53 -0.62
C SER A 202 -8.81 -6.34 0.62
N ALA A 203 -7.83 -6.95 1.31
CA ALA A 203 -8.11 -7.85 2.43
C ALA A 203 -8.96 -7.20 3.55
N SER A 204 -8.88 -5.88 3.69
CA SER A 204 -9.68 -5.07 4.61
C SER A 204 -11.12 -4.80 4.14
N SER A 205 -11.43 -4.94 2.85
CA SER A 205 -12.79 -4.76 2.30
C SER A 205 -13.74 -5.94 2.54
N LYS A 206 -13.23 -7.09 3.01
CA LYS A 206 -14.06 -8.28 3.32
C LYS A 206 -15.04 -8.09 4.49
N GLY A 207 -14.90 -7.02 5.29
CA GLY A 207 -15.80 -6.70 6.41
C GLY A 207 -16.57 -5.38 6.28
N ILE A 208 -16.26 -4.56 5.27
CA ILE A 208 -16.74 -3.16 5.20
C ILE A 208 -17.59 -3.01 3.93
N VAL A 209 -18.88 -3.31 4.07
CA VAL A 209 -19.97 -2.79 3.23
C VAL A 209 -19.87 -3.09 1.72
N HIS A 210 -20.54 -4.17 1.30
CA HIS A 210 -20.92 -4.50 -0.09
C HIS A 210 -21.84 -3.45 -0.77
N ARG A 211 -21.91 -2.18 -0.33
CA ARG A 211 -22.88 -1.18 -0.86
C ARG A 211 -22.35 -0.21 -1.91
N ALA A 212 -21.07 -0.19 -2.22
CA ALA A 212 -20.55 0.52 -3.39
C ALA A 212 -19.89 -0.51 -4.31
N GLY A 213 -20.58 -0.97 -5.36
CA GLY A 213 -20.05 -2.00 -6.26
C GLY A 213 -18.64 -1.66 -6.76
N ASN A 214 -17.72 -2.64 -6.74
CA ASN A 214 -16.29 -2.56 -7.09
C ASN A 214 -15.90 -1.34 -7.94
N GLN A 215 -15.62 -0.20 -7.31
CA GLN A 215 -15.14 0.99 -8.01
C GLN A 215 -13.63 0.88 -8.32
N ASN A 216 -12.90 0.03 -7.61
CA ASN A 216 -11.47 -0.25 -7.83
C ASN A 216 -11.25 -1.24 -8.99
N ASN A 217 -12.00 -1.07 -10.07
CA ASN A 217 -11.72 -1.70 -11.36
C ASN A 217 -11.48 -0.60 -12.40
N TYR A 218 -11.04 -0.99 -13.59
CA TYR A 218 -10.64 -0.03 -14.61
C TYR A 218 -11.76 0.95 -14.98
N MET A 219 -13.04 0.56 -14.87
CA MET A 219 -14.18 1.45 -15.11
C MET A 219 -14.25 2.64 -14.15
N GLY A 220 -13.75 2.50 -12.93
CA GLY A 220 -13.68 3.59 -11.96
C GLY A 220 -12.62 4.64 -12.28
N PHE A 221 -11.59 4.27 -13.06
CA PHE A 221 -10.45 5.13 -13.38
C PHE A 221 -10.47 5.67 -14.82
N LEU A 222 -11.09 4.95 -15.77
CA LEU A 222 -11.03 5.25 -17.20
C LEU A 222 -12.42 5.45 -17.80
N ASP A 223 -12.57 6.44 -18.69
CA ASP A 223 -13.81 6.63 -19.44
C ASP A 223 -13.83 5.75 -20.70
N PHE A 224 -14.46 4.57 -20.56
CA PHE A 224 -14.65 3.61 -21.66
C PHE A 224 -15.57 4.13 -22.78
N LYS A 225 -16.17 5.32 -22.67
CA LYS A 225 -16.89 5.96 -23.79
C LYS A 225 -15.92 6.60 -24.78
N LYS A 226 -14.70 6.96 -24.36
CA LYS A 226 -13.69 7.61 -25.18
C LYS A 226 -13.05 6.62 -26.15
N GLU A 227 -12.96 7.00 -27.42
CA GLU A 227 -12.43 6.13 -28.48
C GLU A 227 -10.97 5.72 -28.24
N ALA A 228 -10.14 6.62 -27.69
CA ALA A 228 -8.76 6.30 -27.32
C ALA A 228 -8.69 5.14 -26.32
N ILE A 229 -9.58 5.11 -25.31
CA ILE A 229 -9.65 4.03 -24.32
C ILE A 229 -10.22 2.73 -24.93
N LYS A 230 -11.27 2.81 -25.76
CA LYS A 230 -11.86 1.64 -26.42
C LYS A 230 -10.85 0.88 -27.29
N LYS A 231 -10.01 1.61 -28.04
CA LYS A 231 -8.99 1.04 -28.94
C LYS A 231 -7.95 0.19 -28.23
N LEU A 232 -7.75 0.38 -26.93
CA LEU A 232 -6.81 -0.42 -26.12
C LEU A 232 -7.32 -1.84 -25.83
N GLY A 233 -8.60 -2.13 -26.08
CA GLY A 233 -9.17 -3.47 -25.85
C GLY A 233 -9.12 -3.92 -24.39
N MET A 234 -9.02 -2.98 -23.45
CA MET A 234 -9.03 -3.27 -22.02
C MET A 234 -10.44 -3.69 -21.57
N ARG A 235 -10.53 -4.57 -20.58
CA ARG A 235 -11.83 -4.95 -20.00
C ARG A 235 -12.15 -4.04 -18.84
N ALA A 236 -13.30 -3.37 -18.87
CA ALA A 236 -13.75 -2.44 -17.83
C ALA A 236 -13.80 -3.07 -16.42
N LYS A 237 -14.12 -4.37 -16.32
CA LYS A 237 -14.17 -5.12 -15.05
C LYS A 237 -12.80 -5.63 -14.56
N THR A 238 -11.70 -5.28 -15.23
CA THR A 238 -10.36 -5.69 -14.75
C THR A 238 -10.07 -5.03 -13.41
N CYS A 239 -9.59 -5.81 -12.45
CA CYS A 239 -9.11 -5.32 -11.16
C CYS A 239 -8.03 -4.24 -11.35
N SER A 240 -8.12 -3.12 -10.64
CA SER A 240 -7.02 -2.16 -10.58
C SER A 240 -5.98 -2.60 -9.55
N PHE A 241 -4.81 -1.97 -9.60
CA PHE A 241 -3.80 -2.06 -8.55
C PHE A 241 -3.60 -0.69 -7.91
N ASN A 242 -3.07 -0.67 -6.69
CA ASN A 242 -2.69 0.57 -6.00
C ASN A 242 -1.18 0.84 -6.18
N PRO A 243 -0.77 2.02 -6.70
CA PRO A 243 0.63 2.32 -6.99
C PRO A 243 1.44 2.86 -5.80
N GLY A 244 0.90 2.82 -4.58
CA GLY A 244 1.61 3.23 -3.36
C GLY A 244 2.67 2.23 -2.89
N VAL A 245 2.71 1.02 -3.47
CA VAL A 245 3.79 0.04 -3.28
C VAL A 245 4.17 -0.52 -4.65
N ILE A 246 5.43 -0.36 -5.04
CA ILE A 246 5.94 -0.80 -6.35
C ILE A 246 7.28 -1.51 -6.17
N VAL A 247 7.43 -2.69 -6.76
CA VAL A 247 8.75 -3.28 -7.03
C VAL A 247 9.09 -2.99 -8.48
N ALA A 248 10.02 -2.08 -8.73
CA ALA A 248 10.36 -1.62 -10.07
C ALA A 248 11.66 -2.26 -10.55
N ASN A 249 11.61 -2.93 -11.71
CA ASN A 249 12.80 -3.26 -12.48
C ASN A 249 13.16 -2.04 -13.33
N LEU A 250 14.14 -1.28 -12.86
CA LEU A 250 14.55 -0.03 -13.48
C LEU A 250 15.27 -0.25 -14.82
N THR A 251 15.89 -1.41 -15.02
CA THR A 251 16.48 -1.79 -16.32
C THR A 251 15.40 -1.96 -17.37
N GLU A 252 14.37 -2.76 -17.08
CA GLU A 252 13.21 -2.93 -17.97
C GLU A 252 12.44 -1.61 -18.14
N TRP A 253 12.26 -0.86 -17.06
CA TRP A 253 11.58 0.45 -17.10
C TRP A 253 12.26 1.43 -18.05
N ARG A 254 13.60 1.48 -18.04
CA ARG A 254 14.40 2.28 -18.99
C ARG A 254 14.29 1.72 -20.41
N SER A 255 14.52 0.42 -20.58
CA SER A 255 14.51 -0.24 -21.90
C SER A 255 13.18 -0.06 -22.64
N GLN A 256 12.07 -0.05 -21.92
CA GLN A 256 10.73 0.11 -22.49
C GLN A 256 10.24 1.57 -22.51
N ASN A 257 11.05 2.52 -22.03
CA ASN A 257 10.68 3.92 -21.89
C ASN A 257 9.33 4.13 -21.17
N ILE A 258 9.13 3.44 -20.04
CA ILE A 258 7.85 3.47 -19.32
C ILE A 258 7.48 4.89 -18.88
N SER A 259 8.44 5.68 -18.41
CA SER A 259 8.19 7.09 -18.04
C SER A 259 7.63 7.90 -19.21
N GLY A 260 8.19 7.77 -20.42
CA GLY A 260 7.67 8.45 -21.61
C GLY A 260 6.27 7.97 -22.03
N GLN A 261 5.97 6.68 -21.85
CA GLN A 261 4.61 6.16 -22.09
C GLN A 261 3.60 6.73 -21.08
N LEU A 262 3.97 6.85 -19.80
CA LEU A 262 3.12 7.46 -18.77
C LEU A 262 2.84 8.93 -19.12
N GLU A 263 3.87 9.69 -19.47
CA GLU A 263 3.74 11.08 -19.92
C GLU A 263 2.83 11.23 -21.14
N HIS A 264 2.96 10.34 -22.12
CA HIS A 264 2.10 10.34 -23.30
C HIS A 264 0.61 10.24 -22.94
N TRP A 265 0.25 9.33 -22.02
CA TRP A 265 -1.13 9.18 -21.57
C TRP A 265 -1.63 10.38 -20.77
N MET A 266 -0.76 11.01 -19.98
CA MET A 266 -1.07 12.25 -19.28
C MET A 266 -1.39 13.39 -20.25
N GLU A 267 -0.53 13.61 -21.26
CA GLU A 267 -0.73 14.61 -22.30
C GLU A 267 -2.01 14.39 -23.12
N LEU A 268 -2.30 13.13 -23.46
CA LEU A 268 -3.51 12.78 -24.19
C LEU A 268 -4.75 13.02 -23.33
N ASN A 269 -4.72 12.66 -22.06
CA ASN A 269 -5.80 12.95 -21.13
C ASN A 269 -6.00 14.46 -20.93
N ALA A 270 -4.95 15.27 -20.91
CA ALA A 270 -5.07 16.73 -20.82
C ALA A 270 -5.85 17.34 -22.00
N LYS A 271 -5.84 16.67 -23.17
CA LYS A 271 -6.54 17.10 -24.40
C LYS A 271 -7.93 16.48 -24.55
N GLU A 272 -8.09 15.22 -24.17
CA GLU A 272 -9.30 14.43 -24.49
C GLU A 272 -10.16 14.07 -23.28
N ASP A 273 -9.70 14.35 -22.07
CA ASP A 273 -10.35 14.00 -20.79
C ASP A 273 -10.74 12.51 -20.75
N LEU A 274 -9.73 11.66 -20.76
CA LEU A 274 -9.84 10.20 -20.87
C LEU A 274 -10.15 9.51 -19.55
N TYR A 275 -9.86 10.15 -18.42
CA TYR A 275 -10.00 9.55 -17.10
C TYR A 275 -11.41 9.74 -16.55
N SER A 276 -11.89 8.73 -15.81
CA SER A 276 -13.19 8.78 -15.17
C SER A 276 -13.21 9.81 -14.03
N ASN A 277 -14.36 10.46 -13.84
CA ASN A 277 -14.60 11.37 -12.71
C ASN A 277 -15.09 10.65 -11.45
N THR A 278 -15.22 9.33 -11.46
CA THR A 278 -15.79 8.57 -10.32
C THR A 278 -14.90 8.59 -9.09
N LEU A 279 -13.58 8.43 -9.26
CA LEU A 279 -12.62 8.33 -8.17
C LEU A 279 -11.74 9.58 -8.01
N GLU A 280 -11.90 10.58 -8.88
CA GLU A 280 -11.10 11.82 -8.90
C GLU A 280 -9.57 11.60 -8.86
N ASP A 281 -9.11 10.47 -9.40
CA ASP A 281 -7.71 10.08 -9.46
C ASP A 281 -7.12 10.33 -10.86
N ILE A 282 -6.04 11.10 -10.91
CA ILE A 282 -5.31 11.42 -12.15
C ILE A 282 -3.92 10.76 -12.23
N ILE A 283 -3.49 10.07 -11.16
CA ILE A 283 -2.17 9.44 -11.05
C ILE A 283 -2.25 7.96 -11.46
N THR A 284 -3.27 7.25 -11.00
CA THR A 284 -3.43 5.81 -11.25
C THR A 284 -3.79 5.48 -12.70
N PRO A 285 -4.67 6.23 -13.41
CA PRO A 285 -5.05 5.90 -14.79
C PRO A 285 -3.90 5.64 -15.79
N PRO A 286 -2.88 6.50 -15.94
CA PRO A 286 -1.78 6.23 -16.88
C PRO A 286 -1.01 4.97 -16.52
N LEU A 287 -0.82 4.68 -15.23
CA LEU A 287 -0.19 3.44 -14.77
C LEU A 287 -1.02 2.21 -15.16
N LEU A 288 -2.34 2.24 -14.95
CA LEU A 288 -3.22 1.14 -15.34
C LEU A 288 -3.16 0.86 -16.85
N ILE A 289 -3.08 1.93 -17.66
CA ILE A 289 -2.98 1.78 -19.12
C ILE A 289 -1.63 1.15 -19.52
N VAL A 290 -0.52 1.73 -19.05
CA VAL A 290 0.83 1.27 -19.44
C VAL A 290 1.12 -0.14 -18.94
N PHE A 291 0.64 -0.49 -17.75
CA PHE A 291 0.91 -1.79 -17.13
C PHE A 291 -0.22 -2.82 -17.34
N TYR A 292 -1.22 -2.55 -18.18
CA TYR A 292 -2.30 -3.50 -18.43
C TYR A 292 -1.75 -4.84 -18.96
N LYS A 293 -1.83 -5.89 -18.14
CA LYS A 293 -1.22 -7.23 -18.39
C LYS A 293 0.31 -7.27 -18.53
N HIS A 294 0.99 -6.15 -18.28
CA HIS A 294 2.46 -6.02 -18.36
C HIS A 294 3.10 -5.73 -16.99
N HIS A 295 2.49 -6.23 -15.92
CA HIS A 295 3.02 -6.18 -14.56
C HIS A 295 2.92 -7.53 -13.86
N THR A 296 3.72 -7.68 -12.82
CA THR A 296 3.68 -8.85 -11.93
C THR A 296 2.76 -8.54 -10.76
N SER A 297 1.86 -9.46 -10.41
CA SER A 297 1.00 -9.29 -9.23
C SER A 297 1.78 -9.60 -7.96
N LEU A 298 1.70 -8.71 -6.97
CA LEU A 298 2.18 -8.94 -5.61
C LEU A 298 1.09 -9.64 -4.79
N ASP A 299 1.50 -10.37 -3.75
CA ASP A 299 0.57 -10.84 -2.72
C ASP A 299 -0.16 -9.63 -2.09
N PRO A 300 -1.49 -9.65 -1.96
CA PRO A 300 -2.26 -8.57 -1.33
C PRO A 300 -1.80 -8.16 0.08
N MET A 301 -1.10 -9.04 0.80
CA MET A 301 -0.50 -8.72 2.11
C MET A 301 0.63 -7.70 2.04
N TRP A 302 1.23 -7.47 0.86
CA TRP A 302 2.22 -6.42 0.67
C TRP A 302 1.63 -5.02 0.63
N HIS A 303 0.31 -4.88 0.45
CA HIS A 303 -0.34 -3.57 0.42
C HIS A 303 -1.74 -3.61 1.03
N VAL A 304 -1.80 -3.69 2.37
CA VAL A 304 -3.06 -3.68 3.12
C VAL A 304 -3.50 -2.24 3.43
N ARG A 305 -4.71 -1.88 3.01
CA ARG A 305 -5.28 -0.54 3.25
C ARG A 305 -5.96 -0.43 4.61
N HIS A 306 -6.18 0.82 5.02
CA HIS A 306 -7.01 1.21 6.18
C HIS A 306 -6.41 0.91 7.55
N LEU A 307 -5.08 0.80 7.64
CA LEU A 307 -4.41 0.81 8.94
C LEU A 307 -4.73 2.13 9.66
N GLY A 308 -5.18 2.04 10.92
CA GLY A 308 -5.50 3.21 11.74
C GLY A 308 -6.86 3.87 11.48
N THR A 309 -7.70 3.37 10.57
CA THR A 309 -9.08 3.88 10.41
C THR A 309 -9.99 3.34 11.51
N TYR A 310 -10.47 4.22 12.39
CA TYR A 310 -11.50 3.89 13.38
C TYR A 310 -12.88 4.18 12.78
N HIS A 311 -13.68 3.15 12.48
CA HIS A 311 -15.09 3.37 12.15
C HIS A 311 -15.85 3.61 13.45
N ARG A 312 -16.38 4.84 13.62
CA ARG A 312 -17.40 5.10 14.63
C ARG A 312 -18.64 4.29 14.22
N LEU A 313 -18.87 3.15 14.89
CA LEU A 313 -20.15 2.47 14.81
C LEU A 313 -21.18 3.45 15.34
N GLU A 314 -21.97 4.07 14.46
CA GLU A 314 -23.14 4.81 14.92
C GLU A 314 -24.07 3.81 15.62
N PRO A 315 -24.47 4.05 16.88
CA PRO A 315 -25.45 3.20 17.54
C PRO A 315 -26.77 3.37 16.80
N THR A 316 -27.30 2.23 16.34
CA THR A 316 -28.65 2.08 15.77
C THR A 316 -29.74 2.54 16.72
#